data_AF-A0A800BQ72-F1
#
_entry.id   AF-A0A800BQ72-F1
#
_cell.length_a   1.000
_cell.length_b   1.000
_cell.length_c   1.000
_cell.angle_alpha   90.00
_cell.angle_beta   90.00
_cell.angle_gamma   90.00
#
_symmetry.space_group_name_H-M   'P 1'
#
loop_
_entity.id
_entity.type
_entity.pdbx_description
1 polymer ?
#
loop_
_entity_poly.entity_id
_entity_poly.type
_entity_poly.pdbx_seq_one_letter_code
_entity_poly.pdbx_strand_id
1 'polypeptide(L)' 'MTALGKVYLIGAGPGDLDLITIKGMECLKRADVVVYDHLANEDLLKFVKEGCQIIYAGKKEGKHTLSQKGINRLLIKKAK' A
#
# COMPACT_ATOMS: atom_id res chain seq x y z
N MET A 1 -21.70 -11.29 10.48
CA MET A 1 -21.40 -10.38 9.36
C MET A 1 -19.89 -10.25 9.27
N THR A 2 -19.26 -10.69 8.18
CA THR A 2 -17.85 -10.34 7.94
C THR A 2 -17.79 -8.83 7.72
N ALA A 3 -16.91 -8.13 8.45
CA ALA A 3 -16.76 -6.69 8.30
C ALA A 3 -16.36 -6.37 6.85
N LEU A 4 -17.01 -5.37 6.23
CA LEU A 4 -16.66 -4.90 4.90
C LEU A 4 -15.20 -4.42 4.89
N GLY A 5 -14.38 -4.96 3.98
CA GLY A 5 -13.02 -4.48 3.78
C GLY A 5 -13.02 -3.03 3.28
N LYS A 6 -12.00 -2.27 3.68
CA LYS A 6 -11.86 -0.85 3.33
C LYS A 6 -10.50 -0.59 2.68
N VAL A 7 -10.51 0.18 1.59
CA VAL A 7 -9.29 0.68 0.94
C VAL A 7 -9.07 2.13 1.33
N TYR A 8 -7.85 2.46 1.72
CA TYR A 8 -7.38 3.84 1.90
C TYR A 8 -6.36 4.15 0.81
N LEU A 9 -6.56 5.25 0.09
CA LEU A 9 -5.53 5.82 -0.78
C LEU A 9 -4.74 6.84 0.03
N ILE A 10 -3.45 6.57 0.25
CA ILE A 10 -2.59 7.35 1.14
C ILE A 10 -1.41 7.87 0.33
N GLY A 11 -1.16 9.17 0.41
CA GLY A 11 0.09 9.74 -0.09
C GLY A 11 1.23 9.41 0.88
N ALA A 12 2.30 8.79 0.37
CA ALA A 12 3.49 8.44 1.13
C ALA A 12 4.39 9.64 1.48
N GLY A 13 4.07 10.83 0.97
CA GLY A 13 4.97 11.98 0.98
C GLY A 13 6.03 11.89 -0.13
N PRO A 14 6.95 12.87 -0.21
CA PRO A 14 7.95 12.94 -1.27
C PRO A 14 9.21 12.10 -1.02
N GLY A 15 9.32 11.42 0.14
CA GLY A 15 10.43 10.53 0.46
C GLY A 15 10.78 10.51 1.95
N ASP A 16 10.83 11.68 2.58
CA ASP A 16 11.06 11.78 4.03
C ASP A 16 9.90 11.14 4.80
N LEU A 17 10.23 10.32 5.79
CA LEU A 17 9.28 9.57 6.61
C LEU A 17 8.36 10.49 7.40
N ASP A 18 8.85 11.66 7.82
CA ASP A 18 8.08 12.61 8.63
C ASP A 18 7.05 13.41 7.80
N LEU A 19 7.10 13.30 6.47
CA LEU A 19 6.18 13.98 5.55
C LEU A 19 4.94 13.16 5.20
N ILE A 20 4.82 11.93 5.71
CA ILE A 20 3.53 11.23 5.72
C ILE A 20 2.62 11.86 6.78
N THR A 21 1.33 11.99 6.46
CA THR A 21 0.37 12.49 7.45
C THR A 21 0.22 11.51 8.62
N ILE A 22 -0.10 12.04 9.81
CA ILE A 22 -0.39 11.23 11.00
C ILE A 22 -1.44 10.14 10.69
N LYS A 23 -2.52 10.49 10.00
CA LYS A 23 -3.57 9.53 9.63
C LYS A 23 -3.09 8.48 8.63
N GLY A 24 -2.20 8.86 7.71
CA GLY A 24 -1.56 7.94 6.77
C GLY A 24 -0.72 6.89 7.49
N MET A 25 0.15 7.33 8.41
CA MET A 25 0.96 6.44 9.24
C MET A 25 0.09 5.50 10.09
N GLU A 26 -0.96 6.02 10.71
CA GLU A 26 -1.88 5.20 11.52
C GLU A 26 -2.65 4.17 10.70
N CYS A 27 -3.00 4.48 9.45
CA CYS A 27 -3.56 3.49 8.54
C CYS A 27 -2.52 2.44 8.13
N LEU A 28 -1.28 2.85 7.83
CA LEU A 28 -0.18 1.97 7.44
C LEU A 28 0.12 0.93 8.53
N LYS A 29 0.24 1.37 9.79
CA LYS A 29 0.48 0.49 10.95
C LYS A 29 -0.60 -0.57 11.15
N ARG A 30 -1.86 -0.26 10.81
CA ARG A 30 -3.00 -1.19 11.04
C ARG A 30 -3.32 -2.07 9.83
N ALA A 31 -2.79 -1.75 8.65
CA ALA A 31 -3.16 -2.39 7.39
C ALA A 31 -2.87 -3.89 7.39
N ASP A 32 -3.85 -4.70 6.95
CA ASP A 32 -3.65 -6.13 6.66
C ASP A 32 -2.88 -6.35 5.37
N VAL A 33 -3.02 -5.43 4.41
CA VAL A 33 -2.39 -5.48 3.09
C VAL A 33 -1.94 -4.08 2.70
N VAL A 34 -0.69 -3.95 2.26
CA VAL A 34 -0.13 -2.71 1.69
C VAL A 34 0.19 -2.96 0.23
N VAL A 35 -0.40 -2.14 -0.65
CA VAL A 35 -0.04 -2.07 -2.07
C VAL A 35 0.68 -0.76 -2.30
N TYR A 36 1.92 -0.80 -2.77
CA TYR A 36 2.76 0.39 -2.98
C TYR A 36 3.47 0.36 -4.33
N ASP A 37 3.96 1.50 -4.80
CA ASP A 37 4.76 1.60 -6.03
C ASP A 37 6.14 2.22 -5.77
N HIS A 38 6.97 2.29 -6.81
CA HIS A 38 8.35 2.74 -6.76
C HIS A 38 8.60 4.15 -6.20
N LEU A 39 7.59 5.03 -6.18
CA LEU A 39 7.74 6.40 -5.68
C LEU A 39 7.63 6.48 -4.15
N ALA A 40 7.05 5.46 -3.51
CA ALA A 40 6.98 5.41 -2.06
C ALA A 40 8.32 4.97 -1.48
N ASN A 41 8.80 5.68 -0.45
CA ASN A 41 9.98 5.25 0.29
C ASN A 41 9.70 3.90 0.97
N GLU A 42 10.48 2.87 0.63
CA GLU A 42 10.35 1.52 1.19
C GLU A 42 10.54 1.48 2.72
N ASP A 43 11.23 2.47 3.32
CA ASP A 43 11.38 2.57 4.77
C ASP A 43 10.04 2.74 5.51
N LEU A 44 9.00 3.26 4.85
CA LEU A 44 7.64 3.28 5.39
C LEU A 44 7.13 1.87 5.71
N LEU A 45 7.58 0.85 4.97
CA LEU A 45 7.15 -0.53 5.17
C LEU A 45 7.66 -1.11 6.49
N LYS A 46 8.65 -0.50 7.16
CA LYS A 46 9.11 -0.90 8.49
C LYS A 46 8.05 -0.69 9.59
N PHE A 47 7.03 0.14 9.32
CA PHE A 47 5.97 0.47 10.27
C PHE A 47 4.72 -0.39 10.13
N VAL A 48 4.64 -1.29 9.15
CA VAL A 48 3.49 -2.18 9.01
C VAL A 48 3.45 -3.19 10.16
N LYS A 49 2.25 -3.64 10.54
CA LYS A 49 2.13 -4.71 11.53
C LYS A 49 2.72 -6.02 11.04
N GLU A 50 3.10 -6.88 12.00
CA GLU A 50 3.48 -8.26 11.71
C GLU A 50 2.35 -9.00 10.97
N GLY A 51 2.72 -9.79 9.98
CA GLY A 51 1.76 -10.50 9.12
C GLY A 51 1.08 -9.64 8.05
N CYS A 52 1.41 -8.34 7.95
CA CYS A 52 0.93 -7.50 6.85
C CYS A 52 1.44 -8.03 5.49
N GLN A 53 0.54 -8.24 4.54
CA GLN A 53 0.93 -8.62 3.19
C GLN A 53 1.38 -7.37 2.41
N ILE A 54 2.64 -7.36 1.98
CA ILE A 54 3.20 -6.28 1.16
C ILE A 54 3.19 -6.69 -0.31
N ILE A 55 2.63 -5.84 -1.17
CA ILE A 55 2.53 -6.07 -2.62
C ILE A 55 3.08 -4.87 -3.35
N TYR A 56 4.14 -5.09 -4.12
CA TYR A 56 4.69 -4.08 -5.03
C TYR A 56 3.90 -4.04 -6.34
N ALA A 57 3.37 -2.87 -6.67
CA ALA A 57 2.60 -2.57 -7.88
C ALA A 57 3.36 -1.66 -8.87
N GLY A 58 4.60 -1.27 -8.54
CA GLY A 58 5.42 -0.40 -9.37
C GLY A 58 6.02 -1.11 -10.58
N LYS A 59 6.56 -0.31 -11.50
CA LYS A 59 7.30 -0.79 -12.69
C LYS A 59 8.76 -0.99 -12.29
N LYS A 60 9.23 -2.25 -12.24
CA LYS A 60 10.67 -2.53 -12.36
C LYS A 60 10.91 -2.97 -13.80
N GLU A 61 11.86 -2.35 -14.48
CA GLU A 61 12.24 -2.73 -15.84
C GLU A 61 12.42 -4.26 -15.92
N GLY A 62 11.71 -4.90 -16.85
CA GLY A 62 11.80 -6.34 -17.10
C GLY A 62 10.89 -7.28 -16.29
N LYS A 63 10.04 -6.80 -15.35
CA LYS A 63 9.06 -7.66 -14.64
C LYS A 63 7.63 -7.18 -14.85
N HIS A 64 6.74 -8.14 -15.17
CA HIS A 64 5.31 -7.97 -15.47
C HIS A 64 4.65 -6.80 -14.74
N THR A 65 4.48 -5.69 -15.46
CA THR A 65 3.80 -4.49 -14.99
C THR A 65 2.31 -4.79 -14.76
N LEU A 66 1.81 -4.56 -13.54
CA LEU A 66 0.36 -4.47 -13.33
C LEU A 66 -0.14 -3.19 -14.01
N SER A 67 -1.01 -3.34 -15.01
CA SER A 67 -1.74 -2.19 -15.56
C SER A 67 -2.58 -1.52 -14.45
N GLN A 68 -2.94 -0.24 -14.61
CA GLN A 68 -3.81 0.44 -13.66
C GLN A 68 -5.12 -0.33 -13.40
N LYS A 69 -5.71 -0.92 -14.45
CA LYS A 69 -6.89 -1.81 -14.30
C LYS A 69 -6.57 -3.05 -13.46
N GLY A 70 -5.37 -3.59 -13.57
CA GLY A 70 -4.87 -4.68 -12.74
C GLY A 70 -4.73 -4.28 -11.27
N ILE A 71 -4.15 -3.11 -10.98
CA ILE A 71 -4.04 -2.55 -9.62
C ILE A 71 -5.44 -2.36 -9.03
N ASN A 72 -6.37 -1.76 -9.77
CA ASN A 72 -7.75 -1.56 -9.29
C ASN A 72 -8.43 -2.89 -8.94
N ARG A 73 -8.26 -3.92 -9.78
CA ARG A 73 -8.79 -5.27 -9.50
C ARG A 73 -8.14 -5.90 -8.27
N LEU A 74 -6.84 -5.70 -8.08
CA LEU A 74 -6.12 -6.17 -6.91
C LEU A 74 -6.69 -5.53 -5.63
N LEU A 75 -6.86 -4.20 -5.62
CA LEU A 75 -7.42 -3.47 -4.48
C LEU A 75 -8.82 -3.98 -4.13
N ILE A 76 -9.69 -4.16 -5.12
CA ILE A 76 -11.04 -4.73 -4.92
C ILE A 76 -10.96 -6.14 -4.36
N LYS A 77 -10.06 -6.99 -4.89
CA LYS A 77 -9.90 -8.37 -4.42
C LYS A 77 -9.43 -8.44 -2.97
N LYS A 78 -8.59 -7.49 -2.52
CA LYS A 78 -8.04 -7.44 -1.16
C LYS A 78 -8.98 -6.81 -0.13
N ALA A 79 -10.02 -6.12 -0.58
CA ALA A 79 -11.02 -5.48 0.28
C ALA A 79 -12.34 -6.28 0.38
N LYS A 80 -12.36 -7.52 -0.11
CA LYS A 80 -13.48 -8.46 0.05
C LYS A 80 -13.19 -9.42 1.20
#